data_AF-A0A7Y9HXK2-F1
#
_entry.id   AF-A0A7Y9HXK2-F1
#
_cell.length_a   1.000
_cell.length_b   1.000
_cell.length_c   1.000
_cell.angle_alpha   90.00
_cell.angle_beta   90.00
_cell.angle_gamma   90.00
#
_symmetry.space_group_name_H-M   'P 1'
#
loop_
_entity.id
_entity.type
_entity.pdbx_description
1 polymer ?
#
loop_
_entity_poly.entity_id
_entity_poly.type
_entity_poly.pdbx_seq_one_letter_code
_entity_poly.pdbx_strand_id
1 'polypeptide(L)'
;MPSSNEVYSVAKQFVLPTLKGSGASFSEDGYEYGKKADSVFIIRSVVNTKTRGGDLLKTNFEITLKYKGGAVADESSWEVLNLNED
;
A
#
# COMPACT_ATOMS: atom_id res chain seq x y z
N MET A 1 14.25 11.39 4.52
CA MET A 1 12.87 11.03 4.95
C MET A 1 12.13 10.58 3.71
N PRO A 2 11.47 9.42 3.71
CA PRO A 2 10.86 8.87 2.50
C PRO A 2 9.74 9.78 1.98
N SER A 3 9.66 9.92 0.65
CA SER A 3 8.61 10.68 -0.03
C SER A 3 7.34 9.85 -0.14
N SER A 4 6.18 10.51 -0.24
CA SER A 4 4.87 9.83 -0.38
C SER A 4 4.86 8.79 -1.51
N ASN A 5 5.47 9.11 -2.65
CA ASN A 5 5.57 8.19 -3.79
C ASN A 5 6.42 6.93 -3.50
N GLU A 6 7.46 7.08 -2.68
CA GLU A 6 8.28 5.94 -2.26
C GLU A 6 7.54 5.07 -1.25
N VAL A 7 6.91 5.69 -0.25
CA VAL A 7 6.07 4.97 0.71
C VAL A 7 4.95 4.24 -0.02
N TYR A 8 4.37 4.85 -1.05
CA TYR A 8 3.32 4.24 -1.86
C TYR A 8 3.82 3.05 -2.66
N SER A 9 5.02 3.14 -3.23
CA SER A 9 5.62 2.02 -3.95
C SER A 9 5.87 0.82 -3.03
N VAL A 10 6.37 1.08 -1.82
CA VAL A 10 6.57 0.04 -0.79
C VAL A 10 5.24 -0.53 -0.30
N ALA A 11 4.25 0.32 -0.03
CA ALA A 11 2.90 -0.10 0.35
C ALA A 11 2.30 -1.10 -0.65
N LYS A 12 2.46 -0.85 -1.95
CA LYS A 12 1.99 -1.77 -3.01
C LYS A 12 2.64 -3.15 -2.88
N GLN A 13 3.92 -3.24 -2.51
CA GLN A 13 4.60 -4.53 -2.34
C GLN A 13 3.99 -5.37 -1.20
N PHE A 14 3.55 -4.73 -0.12
CA PHE A 14 2.89 -5.41 1.00
C PHE A 14 1.43 -5.78 0.71
N VAL A 15 0.73 -4.95 -0.05
CA VAL A 15 -0.69 -5.18 -0.41
C VAL A 15 -0.81 -6.21 -1.55
N LEU A 16 0.07 -6.18 -2.55
CA LEU A 16 0.04 -7.11 -3.69
C LEU A 16 -0.17 -8.59 -3.31
N PRO A 17 0.56 -9.17 -2.33
CA PRO A 17 0.40 -10.57 -1.95
C PRO A 17 -0.89 -10.87 -1.16
N THR A 18 -1.57 -9.87 -0.60
CA THR A 18 -2.83 -10.06 0.14
C THR A 18 -4.06 -10.05 -0.77
N LEU A 19 -3.93 -9.46 -1.96
CA LEU A 19 -5.02 -9.34 -2.93
C LEU A 19 -5.40 -10.67 -3.58
N LYS A 20 -6.72 -10.90 -3.68
CA LYS A 20 -7.29 -12.06 -4.36
C LYS A 20 -7.58 -11.73 -5.83
N GLY A 21 -6.64 -11.98 -6.72
CA GLY A 21 -6.84 -11.81 -8.15
C GLY A 21 -5.55 -11.71 -8.93
N SER A 22 -5.64 -11.44 -10.23
CA SER A 22 -4.49 -11.18 -11.09
C SER A 22 -4.61 -9.81 -11.74
N GLY A 23 -3.48 -9.19 -12.09
CA GLY A 23 -3.46 -7.88 -12.75
C GLY A 23 -3.91 -6.73 -11.85
N ALA A 24 -3.36 -6.66 -10.63
CA ALA A 24 -3.61 -5.57 -9.70
C ALA A 24 -3.23 -4.21 -10.33
N SER A 25 -4.20 -3.31 -10.38
CA SER A 25 -4.08 -1.94 -10.89
C SER A 25 -4.43 -0.98 -9.76
N PHE A 26 -3.40 -0.37 -9.19
CA PHE A 26 -3.55 0.63 -8.14
C PHE A 26 -4.02 1.95 -8.75
N SER A 27 -5.18 2.42 -8.33
CA SER A 27 -5.72 3.70 -8.74
C SER A 27 -5.18 4.81 -7.84
N GLU A 28 -4.85 5.96 -8.44
CA GLU A 28 -4.59 7.19 -7.66
C GLU A 28 -5.89 7.88 -7.23
N ASP A 29 -7.03 7.38 -7.73
CA ASP A 29 -8.37 7.82 -7.34
C ASP A 29 -8.61 7.50 -5.86
N GLY A 30 -8.81 8.54 -5.05
CA GLY A 30 -8.92 8.41 -3.59
C GLY A 30 -7.60 8.09 -2.88
N TYR A 31 -6.44 8.33 -3.52
CA TYR A 31 -5.15 8.23 -2.84
C TYR A 31 -5.04 9.29 -1.75
N GLU A 32 -4.96 8.85 -0.50
CA GLU A 32 -4.65 9.69 0.64
C GLU A 32 -3.33 9.25 1.26
N TYR A 33 -2.51 10.24 1.59
CA TYR A 33 -1.25 10.06 2.29
C TYR A 33 -1.26 10.85 3.59
N GLY A 34 -1.14 10.13 4.70
CA GLY A 34 -0.96 10.69 6.03
C GLY A 34 0.45 10.42 6.53
N LYS A 35 1.08 11.44 7.12
CA LYS A 35 2.31 11.27 7.88
C LYS A 35 2.05 11.61 9.34
N LYS A 36 2.34 10.67 10.24
CA LYS A 36 2.29 10.86 11.69
C LYS A 36 3.70 11.17 12.22
N ALA A 37 3.77 11.51 13.51
CA ALA A 37 5.03 11.55 14.24
C ALA A 37 5.71 10.15 14.23
N ASP A 38 6.99 10.10 14.61
CA ASP A 38 7.75 8.84 14.75
C ASP A 38 7.99 8.06 13.44
N SER A 39 8.00 8.76 12.29
CA SER A 39 8.21 8.15 10.97
C SER A 39 7.17 7.09 10.62
N VAL A 40 5.93 7.30 11.09
CA VAL A 40 4.77 6.49 10.72
C VAL A 40 4.03 7.16 9.57
N PHE A 41 3.68 6.36 8.57
CA PHE A 41 3.04 6.77 7.34
C PHE A 41 1.78 5.94 7.14
N ILE A 42 0.73 6.58 6.66
CA ILE A 42 -0.57 5.97 6.39
C ILE A 42 -0.88 6.21 4.94
N ILE A 43 -1.22 5.15 4.23
CA ILE A 43 -1.63 5.20 2.84
C ILE A 43 -3.00 4.59 2.73
N ARG A 44 -3.92 5.33 2.13
CA ARG A 44 -5.23 4.84 1.72
C ARG A 44 -5.32 4.95 0.23
N SER A 45 -5.74 3.89 -0.42
CA SER A 45 -5.93 3.88 -1.86
C SER A 45 -6.84 2.73 -2.25
N VAL A 46 -7.07 2.63 -3.55
CA VAL A 46 -7.92 1.62 -4.15
C VAL A 46 -7.08 0.80 -5.10
N VAL A 47 -7.24 -0.51 -5.04
CA VAL A 47 -6.66 -1.44 -6.00
C VAL A 47 -7.77 -2.21 -6.69
N ASN A 48 -7.69 -2.24 -8.01
CA ASN A 48 -8.59 -3.02 -8.85
C ASN A 48 -7.86 -4.30 -9.27
N THR A 49 -8.43 -5.46 -8.98
CA THR A 49 -7.90 -6.75 -9.42
C THR A 49 -8.88 -7.42 -10.36
N LYS A 50 -8.40 -8.24 -11.29
CA LYS A 50 -9.28 -9.08 -12.10
C LYS A 50 -9.48 -10.41 -11.40
N THR A 51 -10.74 -10.74 -11.18
CA THR A 51 -11.12 -12.07 -10.70
C THR A 51 -11.06 -13.08 -11.85
N ARG A 52 -11.11 -14.37 -11.52
CA ARG A 52 -11.11 -15.46 -12.51
C ARG A 52 -12.29 -15.40 -13.48
N GLY A 53 -13.38 -14.71 -13.12
CA GLY A 53 -14.56 -14.49 -13.97
C GLY A 53 -14.42 -13.36 -14.98
N GLY A 54 -13.36 -12.56 -14.90
CA GLY A 54 -13.17 -11.36 -15.73
C GLY A 54 -13.70 -10.07 -15.11
N ASP A 55 -14.43 -10.17 -13.99
CA ASP A 55 -14.91 -9.00 -13.24
C ASP A 55 -13.76 -8.26 -12.54
N LEU A 56 -13.86 -6.94 -12.51
CA LEU A 56 -12.97 -6.07 -11.75
C LEU A 56 -13.46 -6.01 -10.29
N LEU A 57 -12.66 -6.54 -9.38
CA LEU A 57 -12.84 -6.38 -7.95
C LEU A 57 -12.10 -5.13 -7.50
N LYS A 58 -12.86 -4.12 -7.09
CA LYS A 58 -12.35 -2.91 -6.46
C LYS A 58 -12.20 -3.17 -4.97
N THR A 59 -10.97 -3.13 -4.46
CA THR A 59 -10.63 -3.33 -3.06
C THR A 59 -10.05 -2.03 -2.52
N ASN A 60 -10.63 -1.51 -1.46
CA ASN A 60 -10.08 -0.35 -0.78
C ASN A 60 -9.08 -0.86 0.25
N PHE A 61 -7.89 -0.27 0.30
CA PHE A 61 -6.90 -0.66 1.29
C PHE A 61 -6.38 0.55 2.06
N GLU A 62 -6.12 0.32 3.33
CA GLU A 62 -5.40 1.22 4.23
C GLU A 62 -4.21 0.47 4.79
N ILE A 63 -3.01 0.99 4.59
CA ILE A 63 -1.79 0.46 5.18
C ILE A 63 -1.09 1.52 6.02
N THR A 64 -0.68 1.13 7.21
CA THR A 64 0.15 1.94 8.10
C THR A 64 1.55 1.33 8.17
N LEU A 65 2.54 2.09 7.70
CA LEU A 65 3.93 1.71 7.63
C LEU A 65 4.77 2.56 8.59
N LYS A 66 5.69 1.95 9.32
CA LYS A 66 6.70 2.64 10.10
C LYS A 66 8.06 2.48 9.44
N TYR A 67 8.73 3.59 9.17
CA TYR A 67 10.09 3.57 8.66
C TYR A 67 11.08 3.40 9.81
N LYS A 68 11.86 2.31 9.78
CA LYS A 68 12.86 1.97 10.80
C LYS A 68 14.25 2.54 10.51
N GLY A 69 14.48 3.08 9.31
CA GLY A 69 15.79 3.49 8.83
C GLY A 69 16.40 2.48 7.86
N GLY A 70 17.32 2.92 7.00
CA GLY A 70 17.91 2.09 5.94
C GLY A 70 17.68 2.65 4.55
N ALA A 71 17.49 1.77 3.57
CA ALA A 71 17.15 2.13 2.20
C ALA A 71 15.63 2.13 2.04
N VAL A 72 15.07 3.22 1.52
CA VAL A 72 13.62 3.38 1.38
C VAL A 72 12.99 2.32 0.48
N ALA A 73 13.69 1.88 -0.56
CA ALA A 73 13.20 0.82 -1.45
C ALA A 73 13.30 -0.60 -0.86
N ASP A 74 13.92 -0.78 0.32
CA ASP A 74 14.11 -2.09 0.93
C ASP A 74 12.99 -2.37 1.93
N GLU A 75 12.21 -3.42 1.71
CA GLU A 75 11.09 -3.83 2.57
C GLU A 75 11.52 -4.04 4.04
N SER A 76 12.77 -4.43 4.30
CA SER A 76 13.30 -4.65 5.66
C SER A 76 13.43 -3.34 6.45
N SER A 77 13.56 -2.20 5.74
CA SER A 77 13.60 -0.85 6.33
C SER A 77 12.22 -0.38 6.81
N TRP A 78 11.18 -1.18 6.54
CA TRP A 78 9.80 -0.89 6.88
C TRP A 78 9.23 -1.91 7.86
N GLU A 79 8.22 -1.47 8.59
CA GLU A 79 7.43 -2.30 9.47
C GLU A 79 5.95 -2.00 9.18
N VAL A 80 5.20 -3.03 8.81
CA VAL A 80 3.75 -2.91 8.63
C VAL A 80 3.11 -2.93 10.01
N LEU A 81 2.60 -1.79 10.46
CA LEU A 81 1.89 -1.67 11.73
C LEU A 81 0.43 -2.10 11.60
N ASN A 82 -0.19 -1.80 10.46
CA ASN A 82 -1.57 -2.16 10.17
C ASN A 82 -1.75 -2.32 8.66
N LEU A 83 -2.54 -3.29 8.26
CA LEU A 83 -3.02 -3.47 6.89
C LEU A 83 -4.49 -3.84 6.97
N ASN A 84 -5.35 -3.02 6.39
CA ASN A 84 -6.78 -3.25 6.32
C ASN A 84 -7.23 -3.19 4.87
N GLU A 85 -8.01 -4.17 4.46
CA GLU A 85 -8.57 -4.32 3.12
C GLU A 85 -10.08 -4.52 3.25
N ASP A 86 -10.86 -3.77 2.46
CA ASP A 86 -12.32 -3.82 2.40
C ASP A 86 -12.79 -4.35 1.04
#